data_AF-X1JBV0-F1
#
_entry.id   AF-X1JBV0-F1
#
_cell.length_a   1.000
_cell.length_b   1.000
_cell.length_c   1.000
_cell.angle_alpha   90.00
_cell.angle_beta   90.00
_cell.angle_gamma   90.00
#
_symmetry.space_group_name_H-M   'P 1'
#
loop_
_entity.id
_entity.type
_entity.pdbx_description
1 polymer ?
#
loop_
_entity_poly.entity_id
_entity_poly.type
_entity_poly.pdbx_seq_one_letter_code
_entity_poly.pdbx_strand_id
1 'polypeptide(L)'
;SMPLAGASAPISLIGSITQHSAECLAGVVIGQLAKTGAPLIWGGSPAILDMKQGTTPMGAIETMMINLGDVEMGKSLKMPTHAYMSLSDSKVPDAQAGFEGGMGALLAGLAGINMISGPGMLDFESTQSIEKLVIDNEIVGMVKRLLRGVEDHGTPFASEILKDYNEKEELLSHPTTLKLFRKELFIVSPVIDRMSRDAWKENGSKSARKRAKEQAIKLAEKSSLKPIDDTLLNELKSITSRNL
;
A
#
# COMPACT_ATOMS: atom_id res chain seq x y z
N SER A 1 -18.77 3.81 5.64
CA SER A 1 -19.13 3.41 7.01
C SER A 1 -17.86 3.34 7.86
N MET A 2 -17.91 3.64 9.17
CA MET A 2 -16.75 3.59 10.10
C MET A 2 -17.15 3.08 11.51
N PRO A 3 -17.61 1.83 11.64
CA PRO A 3 -17.92 1.25 12.93
C PRO A 3 -16.64 1.02 13.73
N LEU A 4 -16.71 1.33 15.02
CA LEU A 4 -15.64 1.12 15.99
C LEU A 4 -16.03 -0.03 16.91
N ALA A 5 -15.34 -1.16 16.78
CA ALA A 5 -15.58 -2.34 17.60
C ALA A 5 -15.40 -2.00 19.08
N GLY A 6 -16.46 -2.17 19.88
CA GLY A 6 -16.48 -1.81 21.29
C GLY A 6 -17.00 -0.41 21.61
N ALA A 7 -17.31 0.40 20.60
CA ALA A 7 -17.93 1.72 20.75
C ALA A 7 -19.20 1.85 19.91
N SER A 8 -19.07 2.12 18.61
CA SER A 8 -20.20 2.27 17.69
C SER A 8 -20.62 0.97 17.00
N ALA A 9 -19.92 -0.14 17.30
CA ALA A 9 -20.26 -1.49 16.86
C ALA A 9 -19.93 -2.55 17.93
N PRO A 10 -20.47 -3.78 17.80
CA PRO A 10 -20.12 -4.89 18.70
C PRO A 10 -18.62 -5.10 18.82
N ILE A 11 -18.12 -5.43 20.01
CA ILE A 11 -16.68 -5.67 20.20
C ILE A 11 -16.16 -6.89 19.42
N SER A 12 -17.04 -7.86 19.13
CA SER A 12 -16.69 -9.02 18.32
C SER A 12 -16.42 -8.60 16.86
N LEU A 13 -15.28 -9.02 16.29
CA LEU A 13 -14.91 -8.66 14.92
C LEU A 13 -16.00 -9.03 13.90
N ILE A 14 -16.59 -10.23 14.03
CA ILE A 14 -17.68 -10.68 13.14
C ILE A 14 -18.94 -9.81 13.28
N GLY A 15 -19.23 -9.31 14.48
CA GLY A 15 -20.34 -8.38 14.72
C GLY A 15 -20.09 -7.03 14.05
N SER A 16 -18.87 -6.49 14.15
CA SER A 16 -18.46 -5.27 13.44
C SER A 16 -18.53 -5.43 11.92
N ILE A 17 -18.06 -6.56 11.38
CA ILE A 17 -18.15 -6.87 9.94
C ILE A 17 -19.63 -6.93 9.51
N THR A 18 -20.48 -7.62 10.29
CA THR A 18 -21.91 -7.76 9.98
C THR A 18 -22.60 -6.39 9.97
N GLN A 19 -22.33 -5.55 10.97
CA GLN A 19 -22.89 -4.20 11.03
C GLN A 19 -22.38 -3.34 9.86
N HIS A 20 -21.07 -3.35 9.59
CA HIS A 20 -20.47 -2.62 8.48
C HIS A 20 -21.11 -3.01 7.15
N SER A 21 -21.26 -4.32 6.91
CA SER A 21 -21.88 -4.86 5.70
C SER A 21 -23.32 -4.38 5.53
N ALA A 22 -24.10 -4.31 6.61
CA ALA A 22 -25.47 -3.78 6.57
C ALA A 22 -25.48 -2.28 6.22
N GLU A 23 -24.58 -1.48 6.80
CA GLU A 23 -24.44 -0.06 6.50
C GLU A 23 -24.01 0.18 5.04
N CYS A 24 -23.07 -0.61 4.53
CA CYS A 24 -22.64 -0.57 3.13
C CYS A 24 -23.78 -0.93 2.17
N LEU A 25 -24.55 -1.98 2.45
CA LEU A 25 -25.72 -2.36 1.65
C LEU A 25 -26.78 -1.25 1.63
N ALA A 26 -27.03 -0.59 2.75
CA ALA A 26 -27.93 0.56 2.78
C ALA A 26 -27.45 1.67 1.83
N GLY A 27 -26.15 1.99 1.84
CA GLY A 27 -25.54 2.91 0.89
C GLY A 27 -25.69 2.48 -0.57
N VAL A 28 -25.54 1.17 -0.85
CA VAL A 28 -25.76 0.61 -2.19
C VAL A 28 -27.20 0.82 -2.65
N VAL A 29 -28.18 0.48 -1.80
CA VAL A 29 -29.60 0.66 -2.13
C VAL A 29 -29.92 2.13 -2.40
N ILE A 30 -29.44 3.04 -1.55
CA ILE A 30 -29.63 4.49 -1.75
C ILE A 30 -29.05 4.93 -3.10
N GLY A 31 -27.82 4.53 -3.41
CA GLY A 31 -27.16 4.89 -4.67
C GLY A 31 -27.90 4.36 -5.90
N GLN A 32 -28.37 3.11 -5.86
CA GLN A 32 -29.08 2.49 -6.97
C GLN A 32 -30.51 3.01 -7.15
N LEU A 33 -31.17 3.46 -6.08
CA LEU A 33 -32.45 4.16 -6.15
C LEU A 33 -32.31 5.57 -6.72
N ALA A 34 -31.23 6.27 -6.38
CA ALA A 34 -30.95 7.60 -6.95
C ALA A 34 -30.61 7.52 -8.44
N LYS A 35 -29.81 6.54 -8.85
CA LYS A 35 -29.49 6.27 -10.25
C LYS A 35 -29.11 4.81 -10.46
N THR A 36 -29.98 4.06 -11.14
CA THR A 36 -29.73 2.66 -11.49
C THR A 36 -28.46 2.55 -12.35
N GLY A 37 -27.58 1.62 -11.97
CA GLY A 37 -26.30 1.40 -12.64
C GLY A 37 -25.22 2.42 -12.27
N ALA A 38 -25.45 3.27 -11.25
CA ALA A 38 -24.39 4.13 -10.73
C ALA A 38 -23.21 3.29 -10.21
N PRO A 39 -21.96 3.63 -10.56
CA PRO A 39 -20.79 2.91 -10.08
C PRO A 39 -20.62 3.13 -8.58
N LEU A 40 -20.38 2.04 -7.85
CA LEU A 40 -20.19 2.05 -6.40
C LEU A 40 -19.00 1.15 -6.05
N ILE A 41 -18.33 1.52 -4.96
CA ILE A 41 -17.23 0.75 -4.37
C ILE A 41 -17.68 0.32 -2.98
N TRP A 42 -17.54 -0.97 -2.68
CA TRP A 42 -17.77 -1.52 -1.35
C TRP A 42 -16.59 -1.15 -0.44
N GLY A 43 -16.85 -0.52 0.69
CA GLY A 43 -15.80 -0.31 1.68
C GLY A 43 -16.08 0.78 2.71
N GLY A 44 -15.04 1.08 3.47
CA GLY A 44 -15.03 2.08 4.52
C GLY A 44 -13.79 1.92 5.39
N SER A 45 -13.85 2.43 6.62
CA SER A 45 -12.74 2.36 7.58
C SER A 45 -13.18 1.72 8.90
N PRO A 46 -13.72 0.49 8.90
CA PRO A 46 -14.09 -0.17 10.16
C PRO A 46 -12.82 -0.48 10.96
N ALA A 47 -12.85 -0.23 12.27
CA ALA A 47 -11.67 -0.35 13.13
C ALA A 47 -12.04 -0.82 14.55
N ILE A 48 -11.03 -1.15 15.35
CA ILE A 48 -11.19 -1.29 16.79
C ILE A 48 -11.07 0.06 17.50
N LEU A 49 -11.60 0.15 18.72
CA LEU A 49 -11.26 1.21 19.66
C LEU A 49 -10.20 0.71 20.65
N ASP A 50 -9.14 1.48 20.86
CA ASP A 50 -8.24 1.25 22.00
C ASP A 50 -8.94 1.71 23.28
N MET A 51 -9.36 0.78 24.13
CA MET A 51 -10.11 1.11 25.35
C MET A 51 -9.30 1.90 26.39
N LYS A 52 -7.97 1.82 26.33
CA LYS A 52 -7.09 2.50 27.29
C LYS A 52 -6.83 3.94 26.89
N GLN A 53 -6.62 4.17 25.60
CA GLN A 53 -6.26 5.47 25.04
C GLN A 53 -7.48 6.22 24.48
N GLY A 54 -8.58 5.53 24.22
CA GLY A 54 -9.76 6.09 23.54
C GLY A 54 -9.48 6.44 22.07
N THR A 55 -8.45 5.86 21.47
CA THR A 55 -8.04 6.10 20.08
C THR A 55 -8.60 5.02 19.14
N THR A 56 -8.41 5.19 17.84
CA THR A 56 -8.84 4.25 16.79
C THR A 56 -7.61 3.64 16.10
N PRO A 57 -7.02 2.56 16.64
CA PRO A 57 -5.82 1.95 16.05
C PRO A 57 -6.09 1.42 14.64
N MET A 58 -5.66 2.15 13.63
CA MET A 58 -5.85 1.78 12.23
C MET A 58 -4.75 0.81 11.77
N GLY A 59 -3.59 0.83 12.43
CA GLY A 59 -2.47 -0.10 12.24
C GLY A 59 -2.61 -1.43 13.01
N ALA A 60 -3.64 -1.59 13.84
CA ALA A 60 -3.86 -2.81 14.62
C ALA A 60 -4.27 -4.00 13.74
N ILE A 61 -3.84 -5.20 14.14
CA ILE A 61 -4.13 -6.43 13.38
C ILE A 61 -5.63 -6.74 13.37
N GLU A 62 -6.35 -6.47 14.46
CA GLU A 62 -7.80 -6.65 14.54
C GLU A 62 -8.54 -5.72 13.57
N THR A 63 -8.09 -4.47 13.44
CA THR A 63 -8.62 -3.55 12.42
C THR A 63 -8.37 -4.09 11.01
N MET A 64 -7.17 -4.61 10.73
CA MET A 64 -6.88 -5.26 9.45
C MET A 64 -7.76 -6.50 9.21
N MET A 65 -8.01 -7.32 10.23
CA MET A 65 -8.89 -8.49 10.14
C MET A 65 -10.34 -8.10 9.82
N ILE A 66 -10.85 -7.02 10.43
CA ILE A 66 -12.19 -6.50 10.12
C ILE A 66 -12.25 -6.06 8.65
N ASN A 67 -11.26 -5.29 8.18
CA ASN A 67 -11.18 -4.84 6.79
C ASN A 67 -11.10 -6.03 5.80
N LEU A 68 -10.32 -7.06 6.12
CA LEU A 68 -10.24 -8.27 5.30
C LEU A 68 -11.57 -9.01 5.22
N GLY A 69 -12.26 -9.19 6.35
CA GLY A 69 -13.58 -9.81 6.39
C GLY A 69 -14.61 -9.02 5.59
N ASP A 70 -14.56 -7.69 5.66
CA ASP A 70 -15.46 -6.83 4.91
C ASP A 70 -15.18 -6.83 3.40
N VAL A 71 -13.91 -6.90 2.99
CA VAL A 71 -13.51 -7.11 1.60
C VAL A 71 -14.07 -8.41 1.03
N GLU A 72 -14.06 -9.50 1.81
CA GLU A 72 -14.66 -10.76 1.38
C GLU A 72 -16.18 -10.62 1.16
N MET A 73 -16.87 -9.83 1.98
CA MET A 73 -18.29 -9.50 1.76
C MET A 73 -18.49 -8.74 0.44
N GLY A 74 -17.71 -7.69 0.18
CA GLY A 74 -17.78 -6.93 -1.08
C GLY A 74 -17.50 -7.80 -2.32
N LYS A 75 -16.51 -8.69 -2.26
CA LYS A 75 -16.21 -9.65 -3.32
C LYS A 75 -17.33 -10.66 -3.54
N SER A 76 -17.97 -11.15 -2.48
CA SER A 76 -19.09 -12.10 -2.60
C SER A 76 -20.26 -11.49 -3.41
N LEU A 77 -20.40 -10.16 -3.33
CA LEU A 77 -21.37 -9.37 -4.10
C LEU A 77 -20.83 -8.91 -5.47
N LYS A 78 -19.62 -9.35 -5.86
CA LYS A 78 -18.92 -8.96 -7.10
C LYS A 78 -18.71 -7.46 -7.25
N MET A 79 -18.57 -6.75 -6.14
CA MET A 79 -18.31 -5.32 -6.13
C MET A 79 -16.80 -5.04 -6.04
N PRO A 80 -16.30 -3.95 -6.62
CA PRO A 80 -14.95 -3.48 -6.35
C PRO A 80 -14.86 -3.07 -4.87
N THR A 81 -13.73 -3.37 -4.23
CA THR A 81 -13.52 -3.18 -2.80
C THR A 81 -12.53 -2.07 -2.48
N HIS A 82 -12.73 -1.44 -1.33
CA HIS A 82 -11.89 -0.40 -0.76
C HIS A 82 -11.65 -0.66 0.71
N ALA A 83 -10.42 -0.37 1.17
CA ALA A 83 -10.08 -0.42 2.58
C ALA A 83 -9.01 0.62 2.94
N TYR A 84 -9.05 1.07 4.19
CA TYR A 84 -7.95 1.80 4.81
C TYR A 84 -6.93 0.78 5.34
N MET A 85 -5.90 0.51 4.54
CA MET A 85 -4.80 -0.40 4.86
C MET A 85 -3.49 0.18 4.37
N SER A 86 -2.35 -0.38 4.78
CA SER A 86 -1.01 0.14 4.44
C SER A 86 -0.72 1.53 5.03
N LEU A 87 -1.17 1.76 6.27
CA LEU A 87 -0.95 2.98 7.05
C LEU A 87 -0.33 2.65 8.41
N SER A 88 -0.10 3.65 9.26
CA SER A 88 0.34 3.41 10.63
C SER A 88 -0.23 4.44 11.61
N ASP A 89 -0.32 4.02 12.87
CA ASP A 89 -0.69 4.87 14.00
C ASP A 89 0.52 5.61 14.62
N SER A 90 1.73 5.32 14.12
CA SER A 90 2.95 6.01 14.53
C SER A 90 2.90 7.49 14.18
N LYS A 91 3.53 8.31 15.02
CA LYS A 91 3.66 9.76 14.84
C LYS A 91 4.74 10.14 13.83
N VAL A 92 5.63 9.21 13.50
CA VAL A 92 6.79 9.44 12.63
C VAL A 92 7.08 8.20 11.77
N PRO A 93 7.76 8.33 10.63
CA PRO A 93 8.24 7.18 9.85
C PRO A 93 9.38 6.44 10.57
N ASP A 94 9.03 5.59 11.53
CA ASP A 94 9.91 4.76 12.33
C ASP A 94 9.66 3.26 12.11
N ALA A 95 10.13 2.42 13.05
CA ALA A 95 9.93 0.98 12.96
C ALA A 95 8.44 0.59 13.03
N GLN A 96 7.64 1.26 13.88
CA GLN A 96 6.20 1.05 13.95
C GLN A 96 5.54 1.38 12.62
N ALA A 97 5.87 2.54 12.05
CA ALA A 97 5.37 2.93 10.73
C ALA A 97 5.72 1.92 9.63
N GLY A 98 6.90 1.30 9.74
CA GLY A 98 7.36 0.26 8.82
C GLY A 98 6.57 -1.04 8.93
N PHE A 99 6.42 -1.60 10.13
CA PHE A 99 5.77 -2.92 10.26
C PHE A 99 4.25 -2.86 10.13
N GLU A 100 3.58 -1.81 10.62
CA GLU A 100 2.12 -1.65 10.47
C GLU A 100 1.76 -1.43 9.00
N GLY A 101 2.47 -0.51 8.35
CA GLY A 101 2.28 -0.23 6.92
C GLY A 101 2.61 -1.43 6.05
N GLY A 102 3.73 -2.12 6.34
CA GLY A 102 4.17 -3.31 5.61
C GLY A 102 3.20 -4.49 5.72
N MET A 103 2.74 -4.79 6.95
CA MET A 103 1.76 -5.85 7.20
C MET A 103 0.43 -5.55 6.51
N GLY A 104 -0.06 -4.32 6.65
CA GLY A 104 -1.30 -3.89 5.99
C GLY A 104 -1.22 -3.97 4.47
N ALA A 105 -0.11 -3.52 3.87
CA ALA A 105 0.09 -3.61 2.41
C ALA A 105 0.12 -5.05 1.91
N LEU A 106 0.83 -5.94 2.62
CA LEU A 106 0.94 -7.35 2.27
C LEU A 106 -0.43 -8.03 2.29
N LEU A 107 -1.18 -7.87 3.39
CA LEU A 107 -2.52 -8.43 3.55
C LEU A 107 -3.47 -7.88 2.48
N ALA A 108 -3.46 -6.58 2.24
CA ALA A 108 -4.30 -5.95 1.22
C ALA A 108 -4.00 -6.47 -0.19
N GLY A 109 -2.71 -6.66 -0.51
CA GLY A 109 -2.29 -7.23 -1.79
C GLY A 109 -2.75 -8.67 -1.97
N LEU A 110 -2.52 -9.53 -0.98
CA LEU A 110 -2.94 -10.95 -1.02
C LEU A 110 -4.47 -11.10 -1.05
N ALA A 111 -5.18 -10.22 -0.35
CA ALA A 111 -6.63 -10.15 -0.39
C ALA A 111 -7.16 -9.50 -1.67
N GLY A 112 -6.32 -9.03 -2.60
CA GLY A 112 -6.78 -8.49 -3.88
C GLY A 112 -7.74 -7.30 -3.75
N ILE A 113 -7.49 -6.41 -2.78
CA ILE A 113 -8.30 -5.19 -2.57
C ILE A 113 -8.12 -4.26 -3.78
N ASN A 114 -9.22 -3.72 -4.33
CA ASN A 114 -9.16 -2.90 -5.55
C ASN A 114 -8.63 -1.48 -5.30
N MET A 115 -8.95 -0.88 -4.16
CA MET A 115 -8.52 0.47 -3.78
C MET A 115 -8.03 0.51 -2.33
N ILE A 116 -6.84 1.05 -2.09
CA ILE A 116 -6.23 1.10 -0.76
C ILE A 116 -5.90 2.56 -0.42
N SER A 117 -6.42 3.06 0.71
CA SER A 117 -6.26 4.45 1.14
C SER A 117 -5.44 4.57 2.43
N GLY A 118 -4.18 4.16 2.40
CA GLY A 118 -3.27 4.31 3.54
C GLY A 118 -1.83 4.72 3.25
N PRO A 119 -1.26 4.52 2.03
CA PRO A 119 0.11 4.95 1.78
C PRO A 119 0.35 6.44 2.11
N GLY A 120 1.36 6.69 2.92
CA GLY A 120 1.74 8.01 3.45
C GLY A 120 1.03 8.42 4.74
N MET A 121 -0.02 7.72 5.15
CA MET A 121 -0.78 8.07 6.35
C MET A 121 -0.07 7.62 7.63
N LEU A 122 -0.14 8.49 8.63
CA LEU A 122 0.38 8.36 9.98
C LEU A 122 -0.67 8.88 10.98
N ASP A 123 -0.46 8.58 12.26
CA ASP A 123 -1.26 9.10 13.38
C ASP A 123 -2.76 8.91 13.20
N PHE A 124 -3.20 7.65 13.07
CA PHE A 124 -4.61 7.28 12.97
C PHE A 124 -5.32 8.01 11.81
N GLU A 125 -4.71 8.00 10.62
CA GLU A 125 -5.16 8.72 9.41
C GLU A 125 -5.09 10.26 9.48
N SER A 126 -4.67 10.84 10.59
CA SER A 126 -4.70 12.30 10.79
C SER A 126 -3.50 13.04 10.16
N THR A 127 -2.48 12.32 9.71
CA THR A 127 -1.26 12.91 9.13
C THR A 127 -0.88 12.27 7.80
N GLN A 128 -0.62 13.07 6.77
CA GLN A 128 0.02 12.61 5.54
C GLN A 128 1.49 13.03 5.51
N SER A 129 2.41 12.07 5.60
CA SER A 129 3.85 12.30 5.50
C SER A 129 4.38 11.93 4.11
N ILE A 130 5.10 12.86 3.50
CA ILE A 130 5.75 12.63 2.20
C ILE A 130 6.88 11.59 2.34
N GLU A 131 7.64 11.61 3.43
CA GLU A 131 8.65 10.57 3.67
C GLU A 131 8.01 9.19 3.84
N LYS A 132 6.90 9.10 4.57
CA LYS A 132 6.14 7.84 4.71
C LYS A 132 5.60 7.39 3.36
N LEU A 133 5.08 8.29 2.54
CA LEU A 133 4.56 7.96 1.20
C LEU A 133 5.65 7.36 0.31
N VAL A 134 6.86 7.93 0.35
CA VAL A 134 8.02 7.42 -0.40
C VAL A 134 8.47 6.04 0.12
N ILE A 135 8.44 5.82 1.45
CA ILE A 135 8.71 4.51 2.04
C ILE A 135 7.64 3.49 1.64
N ASP A 136 6.37 3.87 1.70
CA ASP A 136 5.24 3.01 1.34
C ASP A 136 5.25 2.67 -0.14
N ASN A 137 5.76 3.54 -1.01
CA ASN A 137 5.98 3.20 -2.41
C ASN A 137 6.96 2.02 -2.58
N GLU A 138 8.01 1.92 -1.76
CA GLU A 138 8.88 0.73 -1.75
C GLU A 138 8.12 -0.51 -1.26
N ILE A 139 7.34 -0.38 -0.18
CA ILE A 139 6.53 -1.46 0.38
C ILE A 139 5.54 -1.99 -0.66
N VAL A 140 4.79 -1.10 -1.30
CA VAL A 140 3.84 -1.45 -2.37
C VAL A 140 4.57 -2.07 -3.56
N GLY A 141 5.76 -1.59 -3.92
CA GLY A 141 6.59 -2.20 -4.95
C GLY A 141 6.99 -3.65 -4.62
N MET A 142 7.39 -3.90 -3.37
CA MET A 142 7.71 -5.24 -2.87
C MET A 142 6.48 -6.17 -2.87
N VAL A 143 5.30 -5.66 -2.46
CA VAL A 143 4.04 -6.42 -2.51
C VAL A 143 3.66 -6.72 -3.96
N LYS A 144 3.75 -5.75 -4.87
CA LYS A 144 3.51 -5.99 -6.30
C LYS A 144 4.46 -7.03 -6.87
N ARG A 145 5.74 -7.04 -6.46
CA ARG A 145 6.67 -8.11 -6.84
C ARG A 145 6.19 -9.47 -6.34
N LEU A 146 5.76 -9.56 -5.08
CA LEU A 146 5.25 -10.79 -4.48
C LEU A 146 4.05 -11.32 -5.28
N LEU A 147 3.11 -10.45 -5.64
CA LEU A 147 1.89 -10.81 -6.37
C LEU A 147 2.14 -11.35 -7.79
N ARG A 148 3.31 -11.09 -8.39
CA ARG A 148 3.70 -11.76 -9.64
C ARG A 148 3.96 -13.26 -9.47
N GLY A 149 4.17 -13.72 -8.24
CA GLY A 149 4.50 -15.11 -7.93
C GLY A 149 5.91 -15.49 -8.37
N VAL A 150 6.10 -16.81 -8.56
CA VAL A 150 7.32 -17.41 -9.09
C VAL A 150 7.08 -17.68 -10.57
N GLU A 151 7.79 -16.95 -11.43
CA GLU A 151 7.67 -17.06 -12.88
C GLU A 151 8.61 -18.17 -13.41
N ASP A 152 8.09 -19.01 -14.30
CA ASP A 152 8.92 -19.94 -15.07
C ASP A 152 9.48 -19.22 -16.30
N HIS A 153 10.79 -18.98 -16.32
CA HIS A 153 11.49 -18.35 -17.45
C HIS A 153 11.93 -19.36 -18.53
N GLY A 154 11.56 -20.63 -18.40
CA GLY A 154 11.88 -21.70 -19.33
C GLY A 154 13.35 -22.11 -19.27
N THR A 155 13.94 -22.39 -20.44
CA THR A 155 15.31 -22.91 -20.57
C THR A 155 16.37 -21.80 -20.77
N PRO A 156 17.61 -22.00 -20.27
CA PRO A 156 18.05 -23.15 -19.50
C PRO A 156 17.49 -23.13 -18.07
N PHE A 157 17.00 -24.29 -17.61
CA PHE A 157 16.47 -24.43 -16.25
C PHE A 157 17.61 -24.71 -15.24
N ALA A 158 17.28 -24.83 -13.95
CA ALA A 158 18.27 -24.95 -12.88
C ALA A 158 19.33 -26.04 -13.13
N SER A 159 18.93 -27.24 -13.59
CA SER A 159 19.86 -28.34 -13.84
C SER A 159 20.87 -28.06 -14.95
N GLU A 160 20.52 -27.24 -15.95
CA GLU A 160 21.41 -26.85 -17.03
C GLU A 160 22.36 -25.75 -16.57
N ILE A 161 21.84 -24.74 -15.86
CA ILE A 161 22.65 -23.66 -15.28
C ILE A 161 23.70 -24.22 -14.30
N LEU A 162 23.30 -25.20 -13.48
CA LEU A 162 24.17 -25.78 -12.45
C LEU A 162 25.23 -26.74 -13.00
N LYS A 163 25.17 -27.16 -14.28
CA LYS A 163 26.29 -27.91 -14.90
C LYS A 163 27.55 -27.05 -14.96
N ASP A 164 27.41 -25.79 -15.34
CA ASP A 164 28.51 -24.82 -15.47
C ASP A 164 29.05 -24.39 -14.09
N TYR A 165 28.25 -24.56 -13.02
CA TYR A 165 28.63 -24.17 -11.67
C TYR A 165 29.83 -24.95 -11.15
N ASN A 166 29.93 -26.25 -11.43
CA ASN A 166 31.03 -27.09 -10.94
C ASN A 166 32.40 -26.66 -11.48
N GLU A 167 32.44 -25.99 -12.64
CA GLU A 167 33.70 -25.54 -13.24
C GLU A 167 34.15 -24.18 -12.72
N LYS A 168 33.20 -23.28 -12.41
CA LYS A 168 33.49 -21.89 -12.02
C LYS A 168 33.32 -21.62 -10.52
N GLU A 169 32.57 -22.48 -9.83
CA GLU A 169 32.12 -22.33 -8.44
C GLU A 169 31.32 -21.03 -8.18
N GLU A 170 30.80 -20.39 -9.23
CA GLU A 170 30.03 -19.14 -9.17
C GLU A 170 29.00 -19.05 -10.30
N LEU A 171 27.93 -18.26 -10.09
CA LEU A 171 26.87 -18.02 -11.08
C LEU A 171 26.76 -16.55 -11.51
N LEU A 172 27.57 -15.66 -10.94
CA LEU A 172 27.56 -14.23 -11.25
C LEU A 172 27.94 -13.98 -12.72
N SER A 173 28.92 -14.72 -13.26
CA SER A 173 29.34 -14.60 -14.67
C SER A 173 28.45 -15.39 -15.64
N HIS A 174 27.52 -16.21 -15.13
CA HIS A 174 26.66 -17.02 -15.99
C HIS A 174 25.69 -16.13 -16.79
N PRO A 175 25.50 -16.36 -18.11
CA PRO A 175 24.68 -15.48 -18.96
C PRO A 175 23.23 -15.30 -18.49
N THR A 176 22.66 -16.32 -17.84
CA THR A 176 21.28 -16.24 -17.31
C THR A 176 21.15 -15.23 -16.17
N THR A 177 22.19 -15.01 -15.37
CA THR A 177 22.15 -14.06 -14.26
C THR A 177 21.89 -12.65 -14.79
N LEU A 178 22.67 -12.19 -15.77
CA LEU A 178 22.46 -10.89 -16.40
C LEU A 178 21.11 -10.81 -17.15
N LYS A 179 20.72 -11.90 -17.82
CA LYS A 179 19.46 -11.97 -18.59
C LYS A 179 18.21 -11.88 -17.71
N LEU A 180 18.24 -12.51 -16.53
CA LEU A 180 17.07 -12.70 -15.68
C LEU A 180 17.02 -11.77 -14.48
N PHE A 181 18.13 -11.19 -13.99
CA PHE A 181 18.10 -10.47 -12.70
C PHE A 181 17.07 -9.33 -12.65
N ARG A 182 16.92 -8.53 -13.72
CA ARG A 182 15.92 -7.43 -13.77
C ARG A 182 14.48 -7.92 -13.93
N LYS A 183 14.30 -9.14 -14.43
CA LYS A 183 12.98 -9.76 -14.56
C LYS A 183 12.56 -10.34 -13.20
N GLU A 184 13.48 -11.06 -12.57
CA GLU A 184 13.23 -11.83 -11.36
C GLU A 184 13.27 -10.97 -10.09
N LEU A 185 14.26 -10.08 -9.95
CA LEU A 185 14.45 -9.31 -8.72
C LEU A 185 13.67 -8.00 -8.74
N PHE A 186 13.10 -7.64 -7.59
CA PHE A 186 12.62 -6.27 -7.38
C PHE A 186 13.81 -5.34 -7.14
N ILE A 187 13.99 -4.37 -8.04
CA ILE A 187 15.03 -3.35 -7.94
C ILE A 187 14.51 -2.22 -7.06
N VAL A 188 15.01 -2.19 -5.83
CA VAL A 188 14.67 -1.17 -4.83
C VAL A 188 15.23 0.19 -5.21
N SER A 189 14.59 1.26 -4.74
CA SER A 189 15.17 2.61 -4.86
C SER A 189 16.23 2.87 -3.78
N PRO A 190 16.95 4.02 -3.84
CA PRO A 190 17.89 4.42 -2.79
C PRO A 190 17.29 4.59 -1.39
N VAL A 191 15.97 4.49 -1.22
CA VAL A 191 15.32 4.48 0.09
C VAL A 191 15.69 3.23 0.88
N ILE A 192 15.81 2.07 0.20
CA ILE A 192 16.23 0.81 0.81
C ILE A 192 17.76 0.70 0.73
N ASP A 193 18.38 0.56 1.89
CA ASP A 193 19.83 0.41 2.00
C ASP A 193 20.21 -1.07 2.03
N ARG A 194 21.15 -1.46 1.16
CA ARG A 194 21.77 -2.79 1.11
C ARG A 194 23.30 -2.69 1.14
N MET A 195 23.84 -1.55 1.57
CA MET A 195 25.28 -1.30 1.62
C MET A 195 25.90 -2.07 2.80
N SER A 196 27.22 -2.28 2.75
CA SER A 196 27.95 -2.74 3.93
C SER A 196 27.89 -1.65 5.02
N ARG A 197 28.11 -2.05 6.28
CA ARG A 197 28.09 -1.12 7.41
C ARG A 197 29.09 0.03 7.23
N ASP A 198 30.29 -0.26 6.73
CA ASP A 198 31.34 0.75 6.59
C ASP A 198 30.98 1.73 5.47
N ALA A 199 30.50 1.24 4.33
CA ALA A 199 30.03 2.09 3.24
C ALA A 199 28.81 2.94 3.67
N TRP A 200 27.88 2.40 4.46
CA TRP A 200 26.76 3.17 5.03
C TRP A 200 27.24 4.27 5.99
N LYS A 201 28.27 3.99 6.81
CA LYS A 201 28.88 4.98 7.71
C LYS A 201 29.54 6.12 6.91
N GLU A 202 30.34 5.78 5.90
CA GLU A 202 30.99 6.75 5.01
C GLU A 202 29.97 7.61 4.26
N ASN A 203 28.79 7.05 3.93
CA ASN A 203 27.68 7.77 3.31
C ASN A 203 26.78 8.52 4.30
N GLY A 204 27.26 8.78 5.52
CA GLY A 204 26.60 9.65 6.50
C GLY A 204 25.55 8.96 7.37
N SER A 205 25.56 7.63 7.45
CA SER A 205 24.74 6.84 8.38
C SER A 205 23.24 7.18 8.33
N LYS A 206 22.70 7.39 7.12
CA LYS A 206 21.33 7.88 6.93
C LYS A 206 20.32 6.81 7.31
N SER A 207 19.22 7.21 7.95
CA SER A 207 18.07 6.34 8.17
C SER A 207 17.20 6.25 6.92
N ALA A 208 16.28 5.28 6.86
CA ALA A 208 15.30 5.17 5.79
C ALA A 208 14.49 6.46 5.61
N ARG A 209 14.05 7.08 6.71
CA ARG A 209 13.35 8.38 6.70
C ARG A 209 14.17 9.49 6.03
N LYS A 210 15.48 9.60 6.35
CA LYS A 210 16.35 10.61 5.73
C LYS A 210 16.50 10.38 4.23
N ARG A 211 16.73 9.13 3.81
CA ARG A 211 16.83 8.78 2.38
C ARG A 211 15.50 9.01 1.65
N ALA A 212 14.36 8.72 2.29
CA ALA A 212 13.03 9.00 1.75
C ALA A 212 12.78 10.51 1.56
N LYS A 213 13.20 11.34 2.51
CA LYS A 213 13.13 12.81 2.37
C LYS A 213 13.96 13.30 1.17
N GLU A 214 15.19 12.83 1.04
CA GLU A 214 16.06 13.19 -0.09
C GLU A 214 15.47 12.75 -1.43
N GLN A 215 14.90 11.55 -1.48
CA GLN A 215 14.24 11.03 -2.67
C GLN A 215 12.96 11.82 -3.00
N ALA A 216 12.17 12.22 -1.99
CA ALA A 216 10.98 13.04 -2.18
C ALA A 216 11.31 14.37 -2.85
N ILE A 217 12.35 15.07 -2.37
CA ILE A 217 12.81 16.34 -2.94
C ILE A 217 13.21 16.14 -4.41
N LYS A 218 14.02 15.12 -4.70
CA LYS A 218 14.42 14.79 -6.08
C LYS A 218 13.25 14.47 -7.00
N LEU A 219 12.21 13.82 -6.47
CA LEU A 219 11.01 13.50 -7.25
C LEU A 219 10.15 14.75 -7.49
N ALA A 220 10.07 15.65 -6.53
CA ALA A 220 9.31 16.90 -6.65
C ALA A 220 9.92 17.87 -7.68
N GLU A 221 11.24 17.82 -7.88
CA GLU A 221 11.94 18.64 -8.90
C GLU A 221 11.74 18.13 -10.33
N LYS A 222 11.26 16.89 -10.53
CA LYS A 222 11.02 16.35 -11.86
C LYS A 222 9.79 16.99 -12.50
N SER A 223 9.92 17.38 -13.76
CA SER A 223 8.79 17.84 -14.57
C SER A 223 7.70 16.78 -14.67
N SER A 224 6.44 17.21 -14.69
CA SER A 224 5.30 16.32 -14.88
C SER A 224 5.43 15.53 -16.18
N LEU A 225 5.22 14.21 -16.12
CA LEU A 225 5.24 13.32 -17.29
C LEU A 225 4.05 13.56 -18.23
N LYS A 226 2.96 14.15 -17.72
CA LYS A 226 1.74 14.46 -18.46
C LYS A 226 1.23 15.84 -18.02
N PRO A 227 1.67 16.93 -18.67
CA PRO A 227 1.14 18.25 -18.35
C PRO A 227 -0.36 18.30 -18.66
N ILE A 228 -1.10 19.11 -17.89
CA ILE A 228 -2.51 19.40 -18.16
C ILE A 228 -2.54 20.31 -19.39
N ASP A 229 -3.46 20.03 -20.32
CA ASP A 229 -3.71 20.90 -21.46
C ASP A 229 -4.06 22.32 -21.01
N ASP A 230 -3.51 23.34 -21.68
CA ASP A 230 -3.69 24.74 -21.27
C ASP A 230 -5.15 25.18 -21.33
N THR A 231 -5.95 24.64 -22.26
CA THR A 231 -7.38 24.92 -22.36
C THR A 231 -8.10 24.43 -21.11
N LEU A 232 -7.86 23.17 -20.75
CA LEU A 232 -8.43 22.56 -19.54
C LEU A 232 -7.95 23.27 -18.28
N LEU A 233 -6.67 23.63 -18.21
CA LEU A 233 -6.11 24.38 -17.07
C LEU A 233 -6.79 25.74 -16.90
N ASN A 234 -7.03 26.45 -18.00
CA ASN A 234 -7.71 27.75 -17.98
C ASN A 234 -9.19 27.61 -17.60
N GLU A 235 -9.87 26.57 -18.08
CA GLU A 235 -11.25 26.26 -17.68
C GLU A 235 -11.33 25.97 -16.17
N LEU A 236 -10.45 25.10 -15.64
CA LEU A 236 -10.37 24.80 -14.21
C LEU A 236 -10.12 26.07 -13.39
N LYS A 237 -9.18 26.92 -13.81
CA LYS A 237 -8.93 28.21 -13.17
C LYS A 237 -10.19 29.08 -13.15
N SER A 238 -10.89 29.19 -14.29
CA SER A 238 -12.12 29.99 -14.37
C SER A 238 -13.22 29.48 -13.44
N ILE A 239 -13.43 28.17 -13.35
CA ILE A 239 -14.41 27.57 -12.44
C ILE A 239 -14.07 27.87 -10.99
N THR A 240 -12.79 27.71 -10.60
CA THR A 240 -12.34 27.96 -9.23
C THR A 240 -12.44 29.43 -8.84
N SER A 241 -12.10 30.36 -9.75
CA SER A 241 -12.16 31.79 -9.47
C SER A 241 -13.58 32.37 -9.45
N ARG A 242 -14.58 31.65 -9.97
CA ARG A 242 -16.00 32.09 -9.95
C ARG A 242 -16.71 31.76 -8.65
N ASN A 243 -16.23 30.77 -7.89
CA ASN A 243 -16.86 30.27 -6.67
C ASN A 243 -16.02 30.53 -5.42
N LEU A 244 -14.96 31.34 -5.55
CA LEU A 244 -14.18 31.94 -4.47
C LEU A 244 -14.51 33.43 -4.42
#